data_AF-A0A919BVG6-F1
#
_entry.id   AF-A0A919BVG6-F1
#
_cell.length_a   1.000
_cell.length_b   1.000
_cell.length_c   1.000
_cell.angle_alpha   90.00
_cell.angle_beta   90.00
_cell.angle_gamma   90.00
#
_symmetry.space_group_name_H-M   'P 1'
#
loop_
_entity.id
_entity.type
_entity.pdbx_description
1 polymer ?
#
loop_
_entity_poly.entity_id
_entity_poly.type
_entity_poly.pdbx_seq_one_letter_code
_entity_poly.pdbx_strand_id
1 'polypeptide(L)' 'MTTFALLTMPLESELAWAEHDARLQIIHSYVTAQTEREATAARWEAVAYDRANPTASSLVAELDAHDYQPAAA' A
#
# COMPACT_ATOMS: atom_id res chain seq x y z
N MET A 1 -4.14 -4.72 44.46
CA MET A 1 -4.46 -3.93 43.25
C MET A 1 -3.18 -3.80 42.45
N THR A 2 -2.95 -4.71 41.50
CA THR A 2 -1.80 -4.66 40.60
C THR A 2 -2.28 -4.08 39.29
N THR A 3 -1.98 -2.81 39.06
CA THR A 3 -2.21 -2.15 37.79
C THR A 3 -1.26 -2.77 36.77
N PHE A 4 -1.75 -3.73 36.00
CA PHE A 4 -1.04 -4.30 34.87
C PHE A 4 -1.13 -3.29 33.73
N ALA A 5 -0.15 -2.38 33.65
CA ALA A 5 0.03 -1.52 32.49
C ALA A 5 0.59 -2.41 31.37
N LEU A 6 -0.30 -3.02 30.58
CA LEU A 6 0.06 -3.58 29.29
C LEU A 6 0.58 -2.43 28.44
N LEU A 7 1.90 -2.43 28.28
CA LEU A 7 2.65 -1.59 27.37
C LEU A 7 1.89 -1.51 26.05
N THR A 8 1.52 -0.29 25.67
CA THR A 8 0.90 0.14 24.43
C THR A 8 1.85 -0.07 23.24
N MET A 9 2.37 -1.28 23.06
CA MET A 9 3.00 -1.68 21.81
C MET A 9 1.87 -2.21 20.92
N PRO A 10 1.64 -1.63 19.74
CA PRO A 10 0.72 -2.24 18.78
C PRO A 10 1.21 -3.66 18.53
N LEU A 11 0.31 -4.64 18.67
CA LEU A 11 0.62 -6.04 18.38
C LEU A 11 1.16 -6.09 16.94
N GLU A 12 2.15 -6.94 16.65
CA GLU A 12 2.72 -7.06 15.28
C GLU A 12 1.63 -7.28 14.21
N SER A 13 0.53 -7.92 14.58
CA SER A 13 -0.66 -8.08 13.72
C SER A 13 -1.35 -6.76 13.38
N GLU A 14 -1.43 -5.80 14.31
CA GLU A 14 -2.03 -4.48 14.05
C GLU A 14 -1.16 -3.65 13.09
N LEU A 15 0.16 -3.75 13.22
CA LEU A 15 1.10 -3.12 12.28
C LEU A 15 0.98 -3.73 10.87
N ALA A 16 0.92 -5.06 10.79
CA ALA A 16 0.73 -5.75 9.51
C ALA A 16 -0.61 -5.39 8.85
N TRP A 17 -1.69 -5.23 9.64
CA TRP A 17 -2.97 -4.78 9.13
C TRP A 17 -2.95 -3.33 8.64
N ALA A 18 -2.29 -2.42 9.38
CA ALA A 18 -2.15 -1.03 8.97
C ALA A 18 -1.35 -0.90 7.67
N GLU A 19 -0.27 -1.68 7.51
CA GLU A 19 0.52 -1.72 6.28
C GLU A 19 -0.33 -2.24 5.10
N HIS A 20 -1.09 -3.30 5.31
CA HIS A 20 -1.97 -3.86 4.30
C HIS A 20 -3.06 -2.85 3.86
N ASP A 21 -3.68 -2.13 4.81
CA ASP A 21 -4.67 -1.10 4.50
C ASP A 21 -4.06 0.06 3.69
N ALA A 22 -2.86 0.51 4.07
CA ALA A 22 -2.14 1.55 3.33
C ALA A 22 -1.86 1.11 1.88
N ARG A 23 -1.45 -0.13 1.66
CA ARG A 23 -1.29 -0.69 0.29
C ARG A 23 -2.60 -0.68 -0.48
N LEU A 24 -3.69 -1.15 0.14
CA LEU A 24 -5.00 -1.20 -0.52
C LEU A 24 -5.50 0.19 -0.92
N GLN A 25 -5.27 1.21 -0.09
CA GLN A 25 -5.65 2.58 -0.42
C GLN A 25 -4.93 3.11 -1.66
N ILE A 26 -3.62 2.87 -1.78
CA ILE A 26 -2.82 3.30 -2.94
C ILE A 26 -3.28 2.56 -4.20
N ILE A 27 -3.51 1.24 -4.12
CA ILE A 27 -4.02 0.45 -5.25
C ILE A 27 -5.40 0.95 -5.67
N HIS A 28 -6.30 1.19 -4.72
CA HIS A 28 -7.63 1.69 -5.02
C HIS A 28 -7.61 3.07 -5.66
N SER A 29 -6.75 3.98 -5.16
CA SER A 29 -6.52 5.30 -5.77
C SER A 29 -6.07 5.19 -7.22
N TYR A 30 -5.16 4.24 -7.51
CA TYR A 30 -4.69 3.96 -8.86
C TYR A 30 -5.79 3.39 -9.78
N VAL A 31 -6.50 2.36 -9.32
CA VAL A 31 -7.52 1.64 -10.13
C VAL A 31 -8.75 2.51 -10.40
N THR A 32 -9.11 3.40 -9.47
CA THR A 32 -10.26 4.30 -9.62
C THR A 32 -9.92 5.64 -10.28
N ALA A 33 -8.64 5.88 -10.59
CA ALA A 33 -8.20 7.08 -11.29
C ALA A 33 -8.90 7.21 -12.64
N GLN A 34 -9.52 8.38 -12.88
CA GLN A 34 -10.23 8.67 -14.13
C GLN A 34 -9.35 9.46 -15.11
N THR A 35 -8.21 9.95 -14.63
CA THR A 35 -7.27 10.74 -15.42
C THR A 35 -5.84 10.24 -15.25
N GLU A 36 -5.00 10.47 -16.27
CA GLU A 36 -3.56 10.17 -16.20
C GLU A 36 -2.87 10.90 -15.04
N ARG A 37 -3.35 12.10 -14.69
CA ARG A 37 -2.82 12.87 -13.57
C ARG A 37 -3.07 12.17 -12.23
N GLU A 38 -4.27 11.64 -12.03
CA GLU A 38 -4.63 10.89 -10.81
C GLU A 38 -3.84 9.57 -10.73
N ALA A 39 -3.75 8.83 -11.84
CA ALA A 39 -2.95 7.61 -11.90
C ALA A 39 -1.46 7.88 -11.61
N THR A 40 -0.93 9.00 -12.14
CA THR A 40 0.45 9.44 -11.86
C THR A 40 0.64 9.81 -10.39
N ALA A 41 -0.35 10.47 -9.77
CA ALA A 41 -0.29 10.80 -8.34
C ALA A 41 -0.27 9.54 -7.47
N ALA A 42 -1.13 8.57 -7.75
CA ALA A 42 -1.14 7.27 -7.06
C ALA A 42 0.17 6.48 -7.28
N ARG A 43 0.77 6.55 -8.47
CA ARG A 43 2.11 5.99 -8.74
C ARG A 43 3.19 6.64 -7.87
N TRP A 44 3.15 7.97 -7.66
CA TRP A 44 4.09 8.65 -6.76
C TRP A 44 3.90 8.25 -5.30
N GLU A 45 2.67 8.00 -4.87
CA GLU A 45 2.40 7.45 -3.54
C GLU A 45 2.96 6.03 -3.38
N ALA A 46 2.84 5.18 -4.40
CA ALA A 46 3.46 3.85 -4.42
C ALA A 46 4.99 3.93 -4.33
N VAL A 47 5.63 4.86 -5.05
CA VAL A 47 7.08 5.10 -4.96
C VAL A 47 7.48 5.55 -3.54
N ALA A 48 6.68 6.42 -2.92
CA ALA A 48 6.94 6.88 -1.56
C ALA A 48 6.80 5.73 -0.55
N TYR A 49 5.78 4.88 -0.73
CA TYR A 49 5.57 3.67 0.07
C TYR A 49 6.72 2.67 -0.07
N ASP A 50 7.16 2.35 -1.28
CA ASP A 50 8.27 1.41 -1.52
C ASP A 50 9.57 1.93 -0.90
N ARG A 51 9.81 3.25 -0.95
CA ARG A 51 10.98 3.86 -0.29
C ARG A 51 10.91 3.75 1.23
N ALA A 52 9.72 3.88 1.81
CA ALA A 52 9.52 3.73 3.25
C ALA A 52 9.59 2.25 3.70
N ASN A 53 9.29 1.30 2.80
CA ASN A 53 9.18 -0.13 3.09
C ASN A 53 10.07 -0.96 2.15
N PRO A 54 11.42 -0.83 2.20
CA PRO A 54 12.32 -1.46 1.24
C PRO A 54 12.35 -2.99 1.31
N THR A 55 11.80 -3.59 2.38
CA THR A 55 11.69 -5.04 2.56
C THR A 55 10.37 -5.62 2.06
N ALA A 56 9.38 -4.77 1.77
CA ALA A 56 8.08 -5.19 1.22
C ALA A 56 8.18 -5.47 -0.29
N SER A 57 7.19 -6.16 -0.85
CA SER A 57 7.09 -6.29 -2.31
C SER A 57 6.83 -4.93 -2.95
N SER A 58 7.49 -4.66 -4.09
CA SER A 58 7.35 -3.37 -4.77
C SER A 58 5.92 -3.16 -5.26
N LEU A 59 5.26 -2.17 -4.67
CA LEU A 59 3.92 -1.77 -5.04
C LEU A 59 3.93 -1.14 -6.44
N VAL A 60 4.98 -0.42 -6.81
CA VAL A 60 5.12 0.14 -8.17
C VAL A 60 5.12 -0.98 -9.22
N ALA A 61 5.89 -2.05 -9.01
CA ALA A 61 5.91 -3.18 -9.92
C ALA A 61 4.55 -3.89 -10.05
N GLU A 62 3.78 -3.94 -8.96
CA GLU A 62 2.42 -4.49 -8.97
C GLU A 62 1.44 -3.62 -9.76
N LEU A 63 1.54 -2.29 -9.64
CA LEU A 63 0.74 -1.36 -10.46
C LEU A 63 1.12 -1.45 -11.95
N ASP A 64 2.41 -1.57 -12.27
CA ASP A 64 2.89 -1.73 -13.65
C ASP A 64 2.41 -3.05 -14.27
N ALA A 65 2.38 -4.13 -13.48
CA ALA A 65 1.83 -5.42 -13.92
C ALA A 65 0.32 -5.36 -14.19
N HIS A 66 -0.42 -4.54 -13.43
CA HIS A 66 -1.83 -4.28 -13.67
C HIS A 66 -2.06 -3.56 -15.00
N ASP A 67 -1.24 -2.55 -15.34
CA ASP A 67 -1.31 -1.87 -16.64
C ASP A 67 -0.97 -2.79 -17.82
N TYR A 68 -0.07 -3.75 -17.61
CA TYR A 68 0.42 -4.64 -18.66
C TYR A 68 -0.52 -5.82 -18.95
N GLN A 69 -1.68 -5.94 -18.28
CA GLN A 69 -2.61 -7.05 -18.53
C GLN A 69 -3.00 -7.08 -20.03
N PRO A 70 -2.55 -8.09 -20.80
CA PRO A 70 -2.88 -8.15 -22.21
C PRO A 70 -4.39 -8.29 -22.34
N ALA A 71 -5.00 -7.47 -23.21
CA ALA A 71 -6.40 -7.65 -23.58
C ALA A 71 -6.58 -9.11 -24.00
N ALA A 72 -7.37 -9.87 -23.24
CA ALA A 72 -7.62 -11.26 -23.53
C ALA A 72 -8.13 -11.38 -24.98
N ALA A 73 -7.38 -12.12 -25.79
CA ALA A 73 -7.62 -12.31 -27.22
C ALA A 73 -8.90 -13.12 -27.51
#